data_AF-A0A075GC06-F1
#
_entry.id   AF-A0A075GC06-F1
#
_cell.length_a   1.000
_cell.length_b   1.000
_cell.length_c   1.000
_cell.angle_alpha   90.00
_cell.angle_beta   90.00
_cell.angle_gamma   90.00
#
_symmetry.space_group_name_H-M   'P 1'
#
loop_
_entity.id
_entity.type
_entity.pdbx_description
1 polymer ?
#
loop_
_entity_poly.entity_id
_entity_poly.type
_entity_poly.pdbx_seq_one_letter_code
_entity_poly.pdbx_strand_id
1 'polypeptide(L)'
;KLSELREKMSSEYGITFKTDYVEDEYGAKLIPDGKRCRMKKPYQNNVLFVGDAAGRGIFVGPRIEGLNVGIDDGVRAANAIARALEKNNFSQGYLGEYYTKSIEESPYTKDMKEIDKEYLKIFIDATKDVPKDVLSAKHSMVLKLMSSGAIRSMAAKFVNVLGYERLLPVIESEESYVKVPIELAERKGKTVSSSYTPSIPLLADRIAKLNYNDDKDSHIKVLVPDNDFMKKLVTLCPTKCYSEEKGQVTIQHEGCIECGTCSEQTDWKHPRGEKGINYRYG
;
A
#
# COMPACT_ATOMS: atom_id res chain seq x y z
N LYS A 1 2.48 20.33 22.70
CA LYS A 1 2.23 19.61 21.42
C LYS A 1 0.75 19.34 21.14
N LEU A 2 0.07 18.41 21.83
CA LEU A 2 -1.37 18.13 21.56
C LEU A 2 -2.29 19.31 21.96
N SER A 3 -1.96 20.03 23.03
CA SER A 3 -2.66 21.25 23.45
C SER A 3 -2.47 22.41 22.47
N GLU A 4 -1.23 22.66 22.04
CA GLU A 4 -0.90 23.69 21.05
C GLU A 4 -1.57 23.42 19.69
N LEU A 5 -1.60 22.16 19.23
CA LEU A 5 -2.30 21.81 18.00
C LEU A 5 -3.80 22.07 18.13
N ARG A 6 -4.40 21.77 19.29
CA ARG A 6 -5.82 22.07 19.56
C ARG A 6 -6.12 23.56 19.57
N GLU A 7 -5.26 24.36 20.21
CA GLU A 7 -5.40 25.82 20.23
C GLU A 7 -5.25 26.41 18.83
N LYS A 8 -4.27 25.93 18.05
CA LYS A 8 -4.10 26.32 16.65
C LYS A 8 -5.33 25.94 15.81
N MET A 9 -5.80 24.70 15.91
CA MET A 9 -7.00 24.22 15.22
C MET A 9 -8.25 25.04 15.55
N SER A 10 -8.44 25.39 16.83
CA SER A 10 -9.60 26.20 17.25
C SER A 10 -9.49 27.66 16.83
N SER A 11 -8.30 28.27 16.93
CA SER A 11 -8.10 29.69 16.60
C SER A 11 -8.02 29.98 15.10
N GLU A 12 -7.39 29.11 14.32
CA GLU A 12 -7.17 29.31 12.88
C GLU A 12 -8.36 28.82 12.03
N TYR A 13 -9.05 27.76 12.48
CA TYR A 13 -10.10 27.10 11.70
C TYR A 13 -11.47 27.07 12.40
N GLY A 14 -11.60 27.62 13.62
CA GLY A 14 -12.88 27.68 14.34
C GLY A 14 -13.41 26.31 14.79
N ILE A 15 -12.55 25.29 14.86
CA ILE A 15 -12.94 23.88 15.06
C ILE A 15 -13.41 23.63 16.49
N THR A 16 -14.56 22.96 16.62
CA THR A 16 -14.99 22.30 17.85
C THR A 16 -14.47 20.86 17.88
N PHE A 17 -13.55 20.60 18.80
CA PHE A 17 -12.90 19.29 18.92
C PHE A 17 -13.93 18.18 19.23
N LYS A 18 -13.86 17.07 18.50
CA LYS A 18 -14.75 15.87 18.45
C LYS A 18 -15.79 15.82 17.32
N THR A 19 -16.32 16.95 16.86
CA THR A 19 -17.41 16.94 15.86
C THR A 19 -16.95 17.32 14.47
N ASP A 20 -15.95 18.19 14.39
CA ASP A 20 -15.59 18.83 13.14
C ASP A 20 -14.45 18.08 12.43
N TYR A 21 -14.52 18.05 11.10
CA TYR A 21 -13.52 17.45 10.22
C TYR A 21 -12.76 18.55 9.50
N VAL A 22 -11.44 18.49 9.56
CA VAL A 22 -10.55 19.33 8.76
C VAL A 22 -9.48 18.46 8.14
N GLU A 23 -9.33 18.59 6.83
CA GLU A 23 -8.27 17.95 6.05
C GLU A 23 -7.12 18.95 5.88
N ASP A 24 -5.99 18.69 6.54
CA ASP A 24 -4.81 19.57 6.58
C ASP A 24 -3.80 19.26 5.47
N GLU A 25 -3.64 17.98 5.11
CA GLU A 25 -2.71 17.54 4.07
C GLU A 25 -3.28 16.33 3.31
N TYR A 26 -3.02 16.28 2.01
CA TYR A 26 -3.40 15.20 1.11
C TYR A 26 -2.14 14.54 0.54
N GLY A 27 -2.12 13.22 0.50
CA GLY A 27 -0.98 12.46 -0.04
C GLY A 27 -1.40 11.08 -0.53
N ALA A 28 -0.53 10.50 -1.36
CA ALA A 28 -0.64 9.11 -1.78
C ALA A 28 0.74 8.56 -2.09
N LYS A 29 0.98 7.30 -1.71
CA LYS A 29 2.22 6.57 -1.99
C LYS A 29 1.92 5.13 -2.33
N LEU A 30 2.76 4.55 -3.17
CA LEU A 30 2.82 3.10 -3.30
C LEU A 30 3.49 2.51 -2.06
N ILE A 31 2.97 1.37 -1.64
CA ILE A 31 3.48 0.58 -0.53
C ILE A 31 3.76 -0.81 -1.08
N PRO A 32 4.93 -1.41 -0.78
CA PRO A 32 5.25 -2.74 -1.26
C PRO A 32 4.33 -3.80 -0.65
N ASP A 33 3.88 -4.78 -1.43
CA ASP A 33 3.12 -5.95 -0.93
C ASP A 33 3.89 -6.78 0.13
N GLY A 34 5.22 -6.64 0.22
CA GLY A 34 6.04 -7.33 1.20
C GLY A 34 6.34 -8.79 0.86
N LYS A 35 5.34 -9.58 0.47
CA LYS A 35 5.55 -11.00 0.13
C LYS A 35 6.00 -11.20 -1.31
N ARG A 36 5.28 -10.60 -2.26
CA ARG A 36 5.44 -10.81 -3.71
C ARG A 36 6.54 -9.95 -4.31
N CYS A 37 6.75 -8.75 -3.77
CA CYS A 37 7.71 -7.78 -4.28
C CYS A 37 9.07 -7.80 -3.56
N ARG A 38 9.21 -8.51 -2.45
CA ARG A 38 10.47 -8.56 -1.70
C ARG A 38 11.59 -9.19 -2.50
N MET A 39 12.72 -8.49 -2.55
CA MET A 39 13.93 -8.98 -3.19
C MET A 39 14.47 -10.23 -2.47
N LYS A 40 14.72 -11.30 -3.21
CA LYS A 40 15.38 -12.52 -2.70
C LYS A 40 16.86 -12.28 -2.37
N LYS A 41 17.49 -11.38 -3.11
CA LYS A 41 18.85 -10.88 -2.89
C LYS A 41 18.77 -9.36 -2.84
N PRO A 42 18.58 -8.74 -1.66
CA PRO A 42 18.41 -7.29 -1.52
C PRO A 42 19.77 -6.56 -1.62
N TYR A 43 20.53 -6.86 -2.67
CA TYR A 43 21.80 -6.21 -2.97
C TYR A 43 22.15 -6.32 -4.45
N GLN A 44 22.98 -5.41 -4.94
CA GLN A 44 23.63 -5.48 -6.24
C GLN A 44 25.05 -4.94 -6.10
N ASN A 45 26.07 -5.72 -6.44
CA ASN A 45 27.47 -5.36 -6.21
C ASN A 45 27.74 -4.98 -4.74
N ASN A 46 28.17 -3.75 -4.50
CA ASN A 46 28.42 -3.18 -3.17
C ASN A 46 27.27 -2.29 -2.68
N VAL A 47 26.10 -2.35 -3.30
CA VAL A 47 24.88 -1.61 -2.91
C VAL A 47 23.92 -2.57 -2.22
N LEU A 48 23.42 -2.19 -1.05
CA LEU A 48 22.39 -2.90 -0.31
C LEU A 48 21.05 -2.15 -0.41
N PHE A 49 19.95 -2.88 -0.51
CA PHE A 49 18.59 -2.32 -0.49
C PHE A 49 17.94 -2.63 0.85
N VAL A 50 17.26 -1.65 1.47
CA VAL A 50 16.64 -1.76 2.80
C VAL A 50 15.17 -1.36 2.73
N GLY A 51 14.32 -1.89 3.62
CA GLY A 51 12.93 -1.44 3.80
C GLY A 51 12.11 -1.51 2.50
N ASP A 52 11.31 -0.48 2.24
CA ASP A 52 10.41 -0.45 1.09
C ASP A 52 11.14 -0.58 -0.26
N ALA A 53 12.38 -0.07 -0.36
CA ALA A 53 13.22 -0.22 -1.56
C ALA A 53 13.63 -1.67 -1.81
N ALA A 54 13.73 -2.50 -0.76
CA ALA A 54 13.91 -3.94 -0.87
C ALA A 54 12.58 -4.71 -1.06
N GLY A 55 11.46 -3.99 -1.22
CA GLY A 55 10.11 -4.53 -1.28
C GLY A 55 9.64 -5.11 0.05
N ARG A 56 10.16 -4.62 1.18
CA ARG A 56 9.93 -5.20 2.51
C ARG A 56 8.93 -4.39 3.32
N GLY A 57 7.89 -5.06 3.79
CA GLY A 57 6.93 -4.57 4.77
C GLY A 57 5.88 -5.64 5.06
N ILE A 58 5.05 -5.44 6.08
CA ILE A 58 3.98 -6.35 6.45
C ILE A 58 2.66 -5.58 6.40
N PHE A 59 1.80 -5.94 5.47
CA PHE A 59 0.54 -5.24 5.21
C PHE A 59 -0.60 -6.25 5.21
N VAL A 60 -1.24 -6.42 6.36
CA VAL A 60 -2.32 -7.39 6.56
C VAL A 60 -3.44 -6.75 7.38
N GLY A 61 -4.51 -6.34 6.70
CA GLY A 61 -5.65 -5.67 7.34
C GLY A 61 -5.20 -4.42 8.11
N PRO A 62 -5.45 -4.30 9.43
CA PRO A 62 -5.00 -3.15 10.22
C PRO A 62 -3.50 -3.20 10.59
N ARG A 63 -2.81 -4.32 10.37
CA ARG A 63 -1.38 -4.47 10.64
C ARG A 63 -0.60 -3.91 9.46
N ILE A 64 -0.08 -2.70 9.62
CA ILE A 64 0.72 -1.98 8.62
C ILE A 64 2.07 -1.66 9.25
N GLU A 65 3.08 -2.43 8.87
CA GLU A 65 4.43 -2.37 9.45
C GLU A 65 5.48 -2.21 8.34
N GLY A 66 5.94 -0.97 8.14
CA GLY A 66 7.06 -0.65 7.24
C GLY A 66 8.24 -0.03 7.99
N LEU A 67 7.99 0.90 8.91
CA LEU A 67 9.05 1.64 9.62
C LEU A 67 9.95 0.73 10.46
N ASN A 68 9.36 -0.12 11.29
CA ASN A 68 10.09 -1.07 12.12
C ASN A 68 10.87 -2.10 11.30
N VAL A 69 10.30 -2.57 10.18
CA VAL A 69 10.96 -3.43 9.20
C VAL A 69 12.19 -2.72 8.61
N GLY A 70 12.02 -1.48 8.15
CA GLY A 70 13.10 -0.67 7.60
C GLY A 70 14.22 -0.37 8.61
N ILE A 71 13.87 -0.15 9.88
CA ILE A 71 14.85 0.04 10.97
C ILE A 71 15.66 -1.25 11.20
N ASP A 72 15.01 -2.42 11.30
CA ASP A 72 15.72 -3.71 11.44
C ASP A 72 16.63 -3.98 10.25
N ASP A 73 16.14 -3.77 9.02
CA ASP A 73 16.94 -3.91 7.80
C ASP A 73 18.15 -2.96 7.80
N GLY A 74 17.97 -1.71 8.24
CA GLY A 74 19.03 -0.72 8.35
C GLY A 74 20.12 -1.14 9.32
N VAL A 75 19.75 -1.66 10.50
CA VAL A 75 20.70 -2.20 11.49
C VAL A 75 21.45 -3.40 10.91
N ARG A 76 20.77 -4.33 10.23
CA ARG A 76 21.40 -5.49 9.59
C ARG A 76 22.36 -5.09 8.47
N ALA A 77 21.99 -4.11 7.65
CA ALA A 77 22.82 -3.57 6.58
C ALA A 77 24.07 -2.90 7.15
N ALA A 78 23.92 -2.09 8.20
CA ALA A 78 25.03 -1.43 8.88
C ALA A 78 26.05 -2.45 9.43
N ASN A 79 25.57 -3.53 10.05
CA ASN A 79 26.45 -4.61 10.54
C ASN A 79 27.20 -5.32 9.40
N ALA A 80 26.53 -5.57 8.28
CA ALA A 80 27.15 -6.18 7.09
C ALA A 80 28.25 -5.27 6.50
N ILE A 81 27.99 -3.97 6.43
CA ILE A 81 28.93 -2.96 5.94
C ILE A 81 30.12 -2.81 6.89
N ALA A 82 29.89 -2.73 8.21
CA ALA A 82 30.97 -2.64 9.21
C ALA A 82 31.93 -3.83 9.10
N ARG A 83 31.38 -5.05 9.01
CA ARG A 83 32.15 -6.27 8.78
C ARG A 83 32.95 -6.22 7.46
N ALA A 84 32.35 -5.72 6.37
CA ALA A 84 33.02 -5.55 5.09
C ALA A 84 34.18 -4.54 5.15
N LEU A 85 33.99 -3.43 5.85
CA LEU A 85 35.01 -2.40 6.07
C LEU A 85 36.22 -2.95 6.84
N GLU A 86 36.00 -3.68 7.94
CA GLU A 86 37.06 -4.27 8.75
C GLU A 86 37.97 -5.22 7.97
N LYS A 87 37.41 -5.92 6.98
CA LYS A 87 38.16 -6.85 6.13
C LYS A 87 38.53 -6.28 4.77
N ASN A 88 38.18 -5.01 4.50
CA ASN A 88 38.29 -4.38 3.19
C ASN A 88 37.75 -5.29 2.04
N ASN A 89 36.61 -5.93 2.27
CA ASN A 89 36.02 -6.90 1.35
C ASN A 89 34.54 -6.60 1.08
N PHE A 90 34.28 -5.97 -0.06
CA PHE A 90 32.94 -5.57 -0.51
C PHE A 90 32.40 -6.50 -1.61
N SER A 91 32.97 -7.70 -1.75
CA SER A 91 32.46 -8.67 -2.72
C SER A 91 31.03 -9.07 -2.37
N GLN A 92 30.24 -9.42 -3.39
CA GLN A 92 28.85 -9.85 -3.21
C GLN A 92 28.74 -11.04 -2.22
N GLY A 93 29.67 -11.98 -2.26
CA GLY A 93 29.69 -13.13 -1.34
C GLY A 93 30.00 -12.75 0.11
N TYR A 94 30.76 -11.67 0.34
CA TYR A 94 31.14 -11.27 1.69
C TYR A 94 30.16 -10.26 2.31
N LEU A 95 29.70 -9.28 1.52
CA LEU A 95 28.79 -8.22 1.95
C LEU A 95 27.31 -8.60 1.69
N GLY A 96 26.97 -8.84 0.41
CA GLY A 96 25.59 -9.05 -0.03
C GLY A 96 24.96 -10.33 0.48
N GLU A 97 25.64 -11.48 0.35
CA GLU A 97 25.12 -12.77 0.82
C GLU A 97 25.04 -12.83 2.35
N TYR A 98 25.98 -12.20 3.07
CA TYR A 98 25.90 -12.06 4.52
C TYR A 98 24.67 -11.23 4.93
N TYR A 99 24.46 -10.08 4.29
CA TYR A 99 23.28 -9.25 4.53
C TYR A 99 21.97 -10.00 4.22
N THR A 100 21.91 -10.70 3.09
CA THR A 100 20.76 -11.51 2.68
C THR A 100 20.43 -12.57 3.74
N LYS A 101 21.44 -13.30 4.22
CA LYS A 101 21.25 -14.30 5.28
C LYS A 101 20.72 -13.65 6.57
N SER A 102 21.30 -12.53 6.97
CA SER A 102 20.84 -11.80 8.15
C SER A 102 19.39 -11.35 8.02
N ILE A 103 18.97 -10.84 6.85
CA ILE A 103 17.57 -10.50 6.59
C ILE A 103 16.67 -11.73 6.68
N GLU A 104 17.07 -12.86 6.13
CA GLU A 104 16.25 -14.09 6.19
C GLU A 104 16.03 -14.61 7.62
N GLU A 105 16.94 -14.29 8.55
CA GLU A 105 16.82 -14.57 9.98
C GLU A 105 15.94 -13.55 10.73
N SER A 106 15.56 -12.43 10.10
CA SER A 106 14.69 -11.41 10.70
C SER A 106 13.30 -11.99 11.00
N PRO A 107 12.71 -11.69 12.19
CA PRO A 107 11.33 -12.07 12.47
C PRO A 107 10.36 -11.46 11.46
N TYR A 108 10.65 -10.27 10.92
CA TYR A 108 9.81 -9.64 9.90
C TYR A 108 9.79 -10.43 8.59
N THR A 109 10.91 -11.07 8.22
CA THR A 109 10.94 -11.92 7.02
C THR A 109 10.10 -13.19 7.21
N LYS A 110 10.05 -13.72 8.43
CA LYS A 110 9.16 -14.83 8.77
C LYS A 110 7.70 -14.40 8.65
N ASP A 111 7.33 -13.24 9.21
CA ASP A 111 5.97 -12.72 9.13
C ASP A 111 5.55 -12.44 7.68
N MET A 112 6.43 -11.87 6.85
CA MET A 112 6.17 -11.66 5.42
C MET A 112 5.82 -12.96 4.67
N LYS A 113 6.45 -14.09 5.04
CA LYS A 113 6.15 -15.40 4.43
C LYS A 113 4.73 -15.87 4.75
N GLU A 114 4.21 -15.47 5.92
CA GLU A 114 2.90 -15.85 6.45
C GLU A 114 1.77 -14.86 6.10
N ILE A 115 2.04 -13.75 5.40
CA ILE A 115 1.04 -12.71 5.03
C ILE A 115 -0.27 -13.32 4.47
N ASP A 116 -0.18 -14.17 3.44
CA ASP A 116 -1.38 -14.75 2.82
C ASP A 116 -2.18 -15.64 3.78
N LYS A 117 -1.48 -16.31 4.70
CA LYS A 117 -2.10 -17.15 5.74
C LYS A 117 -2.83 -16.31 6.76
N GLU A 118 -2.21 -15.23 7.21
CA GLU A 118 -2.81 -14.29 8.16
C GLU A 118 -4.02 -13.60 7.53
N TYR A 119 -3.91 -13.15 6.28
CA TYR A 119 -5.02 -12.57 5.53
C TYR A 119 -6.20 -13.53 5.41
N LEU A 120 -5.95 -14.78 4.99
CA LEU A 120 -7.00 -15.80 4.90
C LEU A 120 -7.65 -16.07 6.26
N LYS A 121 -6.85 -16.13 7.33
CA LYS A 121 -7.37 -16.30 8.70
C LYS A 121 -8.30 -15.15 9.09
N ILE A 122 -7.88 -13.89 8.86
CA ILE A 122 -8.70 -12.70 9.14
C ILE A 122 -10.00 -12.75 8.35
N PHE A 123 -9.94 -13.09 7.06
CA PHE A 123 -11.14 -13.22 6.23
C PHE A 123 -12.11 -14.28 6.77
N ILE A 124 -11.62 -15.48 7.10
CA ILE A 124 -12.44 -16.56 7.68
C ILE A 124 -13.05 -16.12 9.02
N ASP A 125 -12.26 -15.46 9.87
CA ASP A 125 -12.72 -15.01 11.18
C ASP A 125 -13.77 -13.89 11.06
N ALA A 126 -13.61 -12.96 10.11
CA ALA A 126 -14.56 -11.88 9.84
C ALA A 126 -15.88 -12.40 9.24
N THR A 127 -15.84 -13.50 8.50
CA THR A 127 -17.00 -14.06 7.80
C THR A 127 -17.72 -15.17 8.57
N LYS A 128 -17.22 -15.56 9.75
CA LYS A 128 -17.74 -16.69 10.53
C LYS A 128 -19.23 -16.57 10.91
N ASP A 129 -19.70 -15.34 11.12
CA ASP A 129 -21.08 -15.05 11.57
C ASP A 129 -21.96 -14.56 10.39
N VAL A 130 -21.42 -14.59 9.16
CA VAL A 130 -22.17 -14.18 7.98
C VAL A 130 -23.25 -15.23 7.69
N PRO A 131 -24.54 -14.83 7.67
CA PRO A 131 -25.67 -15.72 7.38
C PRO A 131 -25.55 -16.39 6.00
N LYS A 132 -25.72 -17.71 5.96
CA LYS A 132 -25.55 -18.54 4.76
C LYS A 132 -26.65 -18.32 3.70
N ASP A 133 -27.80 -17.82 4.11
CA ASP A 133 -28.97 -17.51 3.30
C ASP A 133 -28.89 -16.13 2.61
N VAL A 134 -28.00 -15.25 3.08
CA VAL A 134 -27.76 -13.96 2.43
C VAL A 134 -26.99 -14.10 1.12
N LEU A 135 -26.17 -15.14 1.03
CA LEU A 135 -25.28 -15.38 -0.09
C LEU A 135 -26.01 -16.25 -1.12
N SER A 136 -26.39 -15.67 -2.25
CA SER A 136 -27.12 -16.41 -3.29
C SER A 136 -26.40 -17.70 -3.72
N ALA A 137 -27.15 -18.69 -4.23
CA ALA A 137 -26.61 -19.95 -4.75
C ALA A 137 -25.54 -19.79 -5.86
N LYS A 138 -25.44 -18.59 -6.47
CA LYS A 138 -24.43 -18.24 -7.46
C LYS A 138 -23.02 -18.09 -6.86
N HIS A 139 -22.87 -18.01 -5.54
CA HIS A 139 -21.61 -17.69 -4.85
C HIS A 139 -20.92 -18.91 -4.19
N SER A 140 -21.19 -20.10 -4.73
CA SER A 140 -20.87 -21.45 -4.22
C SER A 140 -19.46 -21.69 -3.65
N MET A 141 -18.40 -21.07 -4.20
CA MET A 141 -17.02 -21.30 -3.75
C MET A 141 -16.67 -20.50 -2.48
N VAL A 142 -17.05 -19.22 -2.45
CA VAL A 142 -16.90 -18.33 -1.28
C VAL A 142 -17.78 -18.85 -0.15
N LEU A 143 -19.00 -19.30 -0.49
CA LEU A 143 -19.94 -19.96 0.42
C LEU A 143 -19.28 -21.15 1.14
N LYS A 144 -18.56 -22.04 0.42
CA LYS A 144 -17.85 -23.19 1.03
C LYS A 144 -16.71 -22.78 1.96
N LEU A 145 -15.98 -21.72 1.62
CA LEU A 145 -14.90 -21.16 2.44
C LEU A 145 -15.40 -20.55 3.76
N MET A 146 -16.54 -19.86 3.72
CA MET A 146 -17.13 -19.18 4.89
C MET A 146 -18.01 -20.12 5.74
N SER A 147 -18.50 -21.25 5.19
CA SER A 147 -19.59 -22.03 5.81
C SER A 147 -19.20 -23.19 6.71
N SER A 148 -17.93 -23.60 6.78
CA SER A 148 -17.56 -24.82 7.54
C SER A 148 -16.63 -24.55 8.72
N GLY A 149 -17.11 -24.86 9.93
CA GLY A 149 -16.27 -24.96 11.13
C GLY A 149 -15.11 -25.98 10.98
N ALA A 150 -15.18 -26.85 9.96
CA ALA A 150 -14.11 -27.74 9.54
C ALA A 150 -12.88 -27.02 8.97
N ILE A 151 -13.04 -25.87 8.30
CA ILE A 151 -11.91 -25.06 7.78
C ILE A 151 -11.07 -24.46 8.92
N ARG A 152 -11.63 -24.30 10.12
CA ARG A 152 -10.90 -23.79 11.28
C ARG A 152 -9.77 -24.75 11.76
N SER A 153 -9.91 -26.07 11.51
CA SER A 153 -8.83 -27.06 11.70
C SER A 153 -8.18 -27.50 10.38
N MET A 154 -8.85 -27.31 9.24
CA MET A 154 -8.38 -27.64 7.89
C MET A 154 -7.72 -26.49 7.12
N ALA A 155 -7.55 -25.29 7.67
CA ALA A 155 -6.86 -24.20 6.97
C ALA A 155 -5.47 -24.65 6.49
N ALA A 156 -4.75 -25.42 7.30
CA ALA A 156 -3.49 -26.05 6.92
C ALA A 156 -3.63 -27.09 5.79
N LYS A 157 -4.73 -27.86 5.74
CA LYS A 157 -4.95 -28.91 4.73
C LYS A 157 -5.49 -28.35 3.39
N PHE A 158 -6.35 -27.34 3.42
CA PHE A 158 -6.93 -26.73 2.22
C PHE A 158 -5.92 -25.87 1.47
N VAL A 159 -5.06 -25.15 2.22
CA VAL A 159 -3.89 -24.44 1.68
C VAL A 159 -2.94 -25.40 0.98
N ASN A 160 -2.72 -26.61 1.51
CA ASN A 160 -1.87 -27.62 0.87
C ASN A 160 -2.47 -28.22 -0.42
N VAL A 161 -3.78 -28.13 -0.62
CA VAL A 161 -4.47 -28.71 -1.80
C VAL A 161 -4.70 -27.69 -2.91
N LEU A 162 -5.12 -26.46 -2.59
CA LEU A 162 -5.38 -25.41 -3.60
C LEU A 162 -4.27 -24.37 -3.73
N GLY A 163 -3.47 -24.15 -2.68
CA GLY A 163 -2.52 -23.03 -2.60
C GLY A 163 -3.20 -21.67 -2.43
N TYR A 164 -2.50 -20.70 -1.83
CA TYR A 164 -2.98 -19.33 -1.66
C TYR A 164 -3.27 -18.65 -3.00
N GLU A 165 -2.44 -18.91 -4.01
CA GLU A 165 -2.54 -18.35 -5.37
C GLU A 165 -3.90 -18.58 -6.06
N ARG A 166 -4.62 -19.66 -5.71
CA ARG A 166 -5.95 -19.94 -6.28
C ARG A 166 -7.09 -19.43 -5.41
N LEU A 167 -6.85 -19.26 -4.11
CA LEU A 167 -7.88 -18.87 -3.15
C LEU A 167 -8.03 -17.36 -3.04
N LEU A 168 -6.92 -16.63 -3.01
CA LEU A 168 -6.93 -15.17 -2.84
C LEU A 168 -7.71 -14.46 -3.96
N PRO A 169 -7.55 -14.79 -5.26
CA PRO A 169 -8.33 -14.12 -6.31
C PRO A 169 -9.84 -14.30 -6.18
N VAL A 170 -10.30 -15.40 -5.58
CA VAL A 170 -11.73 -15.65 -5.34
C VAL A 170 -12.22 -14.79 -4.17
N ILE A 171 -11.40 -14.66 -3.12
CA ILE A 171 -11.69 -13.83 -1.94
C ILE A 171 -11.65 -12.34 -2.29
N GLU A 172 -10.72 -11.93 -3.15
CA GLU A 172 -10.49 -10.54 -3.57
C GLU A 172 -11.32 -10.15 -4.80
N SER A 173 -12.15 -11.05 -5.31
CA SER A 173 -13.07 -10.73 -6.41
C SER A 173 -14.07 -9.65 -6.00
N GLU A 174 -14.51 -8.84 -6.96
CA GLU A 174 -15.57 -7.84 -6.78
C GLU A 174 -16.82 -8.44 -6.12
N GLU A 175 -17.12 -9.70 -6.46
CA GLU A 175 -18.24 -10.44 -5.89
C GLU A 175 -18.12 -10.58 -4.36
N SER A 176 -16.99 -11.11 -3.89
CA SER A 176 -16.73 -11.34 -2.47
C SER A 176 -16.47 -10.06 -1.69
N TYR A 177 -15.73 -9.12 -2.28
CA TYR A 177 -15.19 -7.96 -1.58
C TYR A 177 -16.16 -6.76 -1.60
N VAL A 178 -17.00 -6.63 -2.64
CA VAL A 178 -17.90 -5.47 -2.81
C VAL A 178 -19.36 -5.88 -2.66
N LYS A 179 -19.83 -6.85 -3.44
CA LYS A 179 -21.27 -7.13 -3.53
C LYS A 179 -21.83 -7.82 -2.28
N VAL A 180 -21.12 -8.81 -1.76
CA VAL A 180 -21.54 -9.53 -0.53
C VAL A 180 -21.71 -8.57 0.66
N PRO A 181 -20.74 -7.70 1.00
CA PRO A 181 -20.93 -6.71 2.08
C PRO A 181 -22.12 -5.77 1.88
N ILE A 182 -22.37 -5.33 0.63
CA ILE A 182 -23.53 -4.48 0.31
C ILE A 182 -24.84 -5.23 0.55
N GLU A 183 -24.97 -6.46 0.05
CA GLU A 183 -26.19 -7.27 0.24
C GLU A 183 -26.44 -7.59 1.72
N LEU A 184 -25.38 -7.81 2.50
CA LEU A 184 -25.46 -7.95 3.96
C LEU A 184 -25.96 -6.67 4.64
N ALA A 185 -25.42 -5.51 4.24
CA ALA A 185 -25.84 -4.22 4.76
C ALA A 185 -27.31 -3.92 4.42
N GLU A 186 -27.77 -4.24 3.21
CA GLU A 186 -29.16 -4.05 2.80
C GLU A 186 -30.14 -4.96 3.54
N ARG A 187 -29.78 -6.24 3.77
CA ARG A 187 -30.68 -7.21 4.41
C ARG A 187 -30.70 -7.14 5.93
N LYS A 188 -29.56 -6.85 6.56
CA LYS A 188 -29.38 -6.92 8.02
C LYS A 188 -28.89 -5.63 8.66
N GLY A 189 -28.39 -4.70 7.85
CA GLY A 189 -27.96 -3.40 8.35
C GLY A 189 -29.14 -2.61 8.91
N LYS A 190 -28.81 -1.67 9.78
CA LYS A 190 -29.72 -0.63 10.24
C LYS A 190 -29.22 0.68 9.67
N THR A 191 -30.08 1.43 8.99
CA THR A 191 -29.76 2.80 8.60
C THR A 191 -29.54 3.63 9.85
N VAL A 192 -28.34 4.21 9.96
CA VAL A 192 -28.00 5.17 11.02
C VAL A 192 -28.02 6.55 10.39
N SER A 193 -28.88 7.44 10.88
CA SER A 193 -28.85 8.85 10.49
C SER A 193 -27.75 9.57 11.28
N SER A 194 -26.82 10.19 10.56
CA SER A 194 -25.86 11.14 11.14
C SER A 194 -26.43 12.55 11.07
N SER A 195 -26.39 13.29 12.18
CA SER A 195 -26.68 14.73 12.18
C SER A 195 -25.50 15.56 11.64
N TYR A 196 -24.34 14.93 11.48
CA TYR A 196 -23.13 15.55 10.97
C TYR A 196 -22.82 15.04 9.56
N THR A 197 -22.62 15.97 8.62
CA THR A 197 -22.10 15.69 7.29
C THR A 197 -20.79 16.44 7.14
N PRO A 198 -19.64 15.75 7.09
CA PRO A 198 -18.37 16.44 6.88
C PRO A 198 -18.38 17.10 5.51
N SER A 199 -17.86 18.33 5.43
CA SER A 199 -17.53 18.95 4.15
C SER A 199 -16.22 18.35 3.66
N ILE A 200 -16.32 17.40 2.72
CA ILE A 200 -15.16 16.76 2.11
C ILE A 200 -14.65 17.67 0.98
N PRO A 201 -13.39 18.14 1.01
CA PRO A 201 -12.84 18.99 -0.05
C PRO A 201 -12.86 18.29 -1.42
N LEU A 202 -13.01 19.07 -2.49
CA LEU A 202 -12.84 18.53 -3.83
C LEU A 202 -11.37 18.18 -4.06
N LEU A 203 -11.10 17.25 -4.97
CA LEU A 203 -9.72 16.88 -5.30
C LEU A 203 -8.90 18.09 -5.78
N ALA A 204 -9.51 19.00 -6.55
CA ALA A 204 -8.85 20.23 -6.99
C ALA A 204 -8.43 21.12 -5.81
N ASP A 205 -9.27 21.24 -4.78
CA ASP A 205 -8.97 22.00 -3.56
C ASP A 205 -7.83 21.35 -2.76
N ARG A 206 -7.78 20.02 -2.74
CA ARG A 206 -6.67 19.26 -2.12
C ARG A 206 -5.36 19.55 -2.82
N ILE A 207 -5.34 19.43 -4.15
CA ILE A 207 -4.15 19.67 -4.98
C ILE A 207 -3.68 21.11 -4.83
N ALA A 208 -4.59 22.08 -4.80
CA ALA A 208 -4.26 23.50 -4.67
C ALA A 208 -3.60 23.86 -3.33
N LYS A 209 -3.78 23.04 -2.28
CA LYS A 209 -3.14 23.21 -0.97
C LYS A 209 -1.75 22.57 -0.87
N LEU A 210 -1.37 21.73 -1.85
CA LEU A 210 -0.07 21.09 -1.85
C LEU A 210 1.03 22.09 -2.14
N ASN A 211 2.20 21.86 -1.55
CA ASN A 211 3.36 22.72 -1.68
C ASN A 211 4.44 22.05 -2.52
N TYR A 212 4.89 22.71 -3.57
CA TYR A 212 5.89 22.16 -4.50
C TYR A 212 7.12 23.06 -4.58
N ASN A 213 8.28 22.44 -4.77
CA ASN A 213 9.46 23.11 -5.32
C ASN A 213 9.65 22.62 -6.76
N ASP A 214 9.13 23.39 -7.72
CA ASP A 214 9.00 22.93 -9.09
C ASP A 214 10.35 22.55 -9.74
N ASP A 215 10.34 21.41 -10.43
CA ASP A 215 11.40 20.98 -11.33
C ASP A 215 11.00 21.31 -12.78
N LYS A 216 11.79 22.16 -13.45
CA LYS A 216 11.57 22.51 -14.86
C LYS A 216 11.75 21.30 -15.79
N ASP A 217 12.56 20.34 -15.39
CA ASP A 217 12.82 19.15 -16.16
C ASP A 217 11.85 18.06 -15.72
N SER A 218 11.08 17.51 -16.65
CA SER A 218 10.18 16.41 -16.30
C SER A 218 10.96 15.20 -15.79
N HIS A 219 10.58 14.73 -14.62
CA HIS A 219 11.09 13.49 -14.02
C HIS A 219 10.34 12.25 -14.50
N ILE A 220 9.37 12.41 -15.41
CA ILE A 220 8.57 11.32 -15.95
C ILE A 220 8.55 11.42 -17.47
N LYS A 221 8.92 10.33 -18.13
CA LYS A 221 8.75 10.20 -19.58
C LYS A 221 7.79 9.06 -19.90
N VAL A 222 6.69 9.37 -20.57
CA VAL A 222 5.75 8.37 -21.08
C VAL A 222 6.42 7.59 -22.21
N LEU A 223 6.44 6.25 -22.10
CA LEU A 223 7.11 5.39 -23.08
C LEU A 223 6.19 5.05 -24.26
N VAL A 224 4.94 4.68 -23.97
CA VAL A 224 3.93 4.32 -24.96
C VAL A 224 2.61 5.02 -24.60
N PRO A 225 2.27 6.16 -25.22
CA PRO A 225 1.18 7.02 -24.75
C PRO A 225 -0.23 6.50 -25.06
N ASP A 226 -0.41 5.52 -25.95
CA ASP A 226 -1.71 5.05 -26.44
C ASP A 226 -2.13 3.68 -25.88
N ASN A 227 -1.48 3.21 -24.82
CA ASN A 227 -1.79 1.92 -24.21
C ASN A 227 -2.87 1.99 -23.11
N ASP A 228 -3.47 0.84 -22.80
CA ASP A 228 -4.56 0.70 -21.81
C ASP A 228 -4.16 1.14 -20.40
N PHE A 229 -2.93 0.86 -19.97
CA PHE A 229 -2.43 1.29 -18.65
C PHE A 229 -2.34 2.82 -18.57
N MET A 230 -1.80 3.48 -19.59
CA MET A 230 -1.71 4.94 -19.62
C MET A 230 -3.09 5.60 -19.65
N LYS A 231 -4.05 5.04 -20.40
CA LYS A 231 -5.44 5.53 -20.40
C LYS A 231 -6.08 5.42 -19.02
N LYS A 232 -5.81 4.34 -18.28
CA LYS A 232 -6.25 4.19 -16.89
C LYS A 232 -5.62 5.23 -15.95
N LEU A 233 -4.38 5.68 -16.19
CA LEU A 233 -3.71 6.70 -15.35
C LEU A 233 -4.40 8.07 -15.38
N VAL A 234 -5.16 8.42 -16.43
CA VAL A 234 -6.02 9.62 -16.43
C VAL A 234 -6.99 9.59 -15.25
N THR A 235 -7.45 8.39 -14.88
CA THR A 235 -8.31 8.18 -13.72
C THR A 235 -7.51 7.95 -12.44
N LEU A 236 -6.51 7.06 -12.50
CA LEU A 236 -5.81 6.52 -11.32
C LEU A 236 -4.72 7.42 -10.75
N CYS A 237 -4.21 8.41 -11.50
CA CYS A 237 -3.25 9.35 -10.97
C CYS A 237 -3.91 10.20 -9.86
N PRO A 238 -3.35 10.20 -8.64
CA PRO A 238 -3.97 10.85 -7.48
C PRO A 238 -4.12 12.36 -7.66
N THR A 239 -3.24 12.99 -8.43
CA THR A 239 -3.28 14.43 -8.71
C THR A 239 -3.62 14.77 -10.16
N LYS A 240 -4.18 13.82 -10.92
CA LYS A 240 -4.64 14.05 -12.29
C LYS A 240 -3.59 14.67 -13.22
N CYS A 241 -2.32 14.26 -13.07
CA CYS A 241 -1.21 14.71 -13.92
C CYS A 241 -1.33 14.26 -15.40
N TYR A 242 -2.30 13.42 -15.74
CA TYR A 242 -2.44 12.84 -17.08
C TYR A 242 -3.76 13.24 -17.72
N SER A 243 -3.71 13.54 -19.02
CA SER A 243 -4.87 13.80 -19.87
C SER A 243 -4.78 13.00 -21.17
N GLU A 244 -5.91 12.71 -21.78
CA GLU A 244 -5.98 12.04 -23.09
C GLU A 244 -6.44 13.03 -24.16
N GLU A 245 -5.66 13.14 -25.24
CA GLU A 245 -5.99 13.93 -26.41
C GLU A 245 -5.75 13.12 -27.68
N LYS A 246 -6.76 13.01 -28.55
CA LYS A 246 -6.67 12.24 -29.82
C LYS A 246 -6.16 10.80 -29.64
N GLY A 247 -6.52 10.16 -28.52
CA GLY A 247 -6.10 8.79 -28.19
C GLY A 247 -4.68 8.65 -27.62
N GLN A 248 -3.98 9.76 -27.38
CA GLN A 248 -2.64 9.81 -26.83
C GLN A 248 -2.68 10.41 -25.42
N VAL A 249 -2.04 9.75 -24.46
CA VAL A 249 -1.92 10.26 -23.09
C VAL A 249 -0.71 11.19 -22.98
N THR A 250 -0.96 12.40 -22.46
CA THR A 250 0.07 13.40 -22.16
C THR A 250 0.17 13.62 -20.66
N ILE A 251 1.27 14.23 -20.20
CA ILE A 251 1.55 14.45 -18.78
C ILE A 251 1.89 15.91 -18.50
N GLN A 252 1.39 16.41 -17.36
CA GLN A 252 1.81 17.64 -16.68
C GLN A 252 2.43 17.24 -15.35
N HIS A 253 3.77 17.18 -15.28
CA HIS A 253 4.50 16.56 -14.17
C HIS A 253 4.59 17.46 -12.93
N GLU A 254 4.30 18.75 -13.06
CA GLU A 254 4.42 19.75 -12.00
C GLU A 254 3.52 19.44 -10.79
N GLY A 255 2.35 18.84 -11.04
CA GLY A 255 1.43 18.39 -9.99
C GLY A 255 1.76 17.01 -9.39
N CYS A 256 2.86 16.37 -9.79
CA CYS A 256 3.18 15.02 -9.36
C CYS A 256 3.54 14.97 -7.87
N ILE A 257 2.84 14.13 -7.11
CA ILE A 257 3.11 13.90 -5.67
C ILE A 257 4.05 12.73 -5.40
N GLU A 258 4.76 12.30 -6.44
CA GLU A 258 5.76 11.23 -6.39
C GLU A 258 5.21 9.91 -5.82
N CYS A 259 3.97 9.55 -6.16
CA CYS A 259 3.34 8.35 -5.61
C CYS A 259 3.94 7.05 -6.17
N GLY A 260 4.48 7.09 -7.40
CA GLY A 260 5.06 5.95 -8.12
C GLY A 260 4.06 5.10 -8.92
N THR A 261 2.75 5.35 -8.82
CA THR A 261 1.70 4.55 -9.49
C THR A 261 1.92 4.37 -11.00
N CYS A 262 2.52 5.36 -11.66
CA CYS A 262 2.76 5.35 -13.10
C CYS A 262 4.08 4.69 -13.53
N SER A 263 4.93 4.23 -12.61
CA SER A 263 6.30 3.79 -12.91
C SER A 263 6.39 2.59 -13.85
N GLU A 264 5.34 1.76 -13.94
CA GLU A 264 5.35 0.54 -14.76
C GLU A 264 5.47 0.80 -16.27
N GLN A 265 4.89 1.91 -16.76
CA GLN A 265 4.86 2.25 -18.20
C GLN A 265 5.47 3.61 -18.51
N THR A 266 6.23 4.15 -17.56
CA THR A 266 6.95 5.41 -17.69
C THR A 266 8.40 5.22 -17.27
N ASP A 267 9.30 5.99 -17.86
CA ASP A 267 10.63 6.20 -17.27
C ASP A 267 10.46 7.24 -16.15
N TRP A 268 10.06 6.73 -14.99
CA TRP A 268 9.83 7.49 -13.77
C TRP A 268 11.08 7.49 -12.91
N LYS A 269 11.48 8.67 -12.47
CA LYS A 269 12.54 8.87 -11.47
C LYS A 269 12.08 9.89 -10.45
N HIS A 270 12.71 9.93 -9.29
CA HIS A 270 12.50 11.07 -8.39
C HIS A 270 12.91 12.37 -9.08
N PRO A 271 12.24 13.50 -8.76
CA PRO A 271 12.75 14.83 -9.08
C PRO A 271 14.18 15.04 -8.56
N ARG A 272 14.84 16.08 -9.06
CA ARG A 272 16.18 16.43 -8.55
C ARG A 272 16.12 16.75 -7.05
N GLY A 273 17.27 16.69 -6.39
CA GLY A 273 17.37 17.04 -4.97
C GLY A 273 16.69 18.36 -4.65
N GLU A 274 15.95 18.38 -3.55
CA GLU A 274 15.14 19.51 -3.07
C GLU A 274 13.93 19.90 -3.94
N LYS A 275 13.70 19.24 -5.09
CA LYS A 275 12.55 19.48 -5.97
C LYS A 275 11.39 18.52 -5.68
N GLY A 276 10.23 18.82 -6.25
CA GLY A 276 9.03 18.00 -6.15
C GLY A 276 8.08 18.43 -5.02
N ILE A 277 7.29 17.47 -4.55
CA ILE A 277 6.29 17.69 -3.49
C ILE A 277 6.99 17.87 -2.13
N ASN A 278 6.52 18.82 -1.34
CA ASN A 278 7.00 19.07 0.02
C ASN A 278 5.87 18.87 1.02
N TYR A 279 5.83 17.66 1.61
CA TYR A 279 4.88 17.33 2.67
C TYR A 279 5.30 17.97 4.00
N ARG A 280 4.33 18.54 4.71
CA ARG A 280 4.51 19.15 6.04
C ARG A 280 4.45 18.10 7.15
N TYR A 281 3.58 17.11 7.03
CA TYR A 281 3.33 16.11 8.08
C TYR A 281 3.73 14.69 7.69
N GLY A 282 3.97 14.45 6.39
CA GLY A 282 4.55 13.21 5.87
C GLY A 282 3.51 12.20 5.40
#